data_AF-A0A3Q8URU0-F1
#
_entry.id   AF-A0A3Q8URU0-F1
#
_cell.length_a   1.000
_cell.length_b   1.000
_cell.length_c   1.000
_cell.angle_alpha   90.00
_cell.angle_beta   90.00
_cell.angle_gamma   90.00
#
_symmetry.space_group_name_H-M   'P 1'
#
loop_
_entity.id
_entity.type
_entity.pdbx_description
1 polymer ?
#
loop_
_entity_poly.entity_id
_entity_poly.type
_entity_poly.pdbx_seq_one_letter_code
_entity_poly.pdbx_strand_id
1 'polypeptide(L)'
;MKLGTRLRVSSATWATPLCLGLTYLYFFKSFKADFKPPAGQPAYAPYVVSSVLLSFYAVSYAVASGLSAWEAGRIKRDQVWRLSPVRFRHRIALESLLPVVAVAWFLILAPVGMALAQEGTAPDAGSMILVLMALVISLAHCVIGFCVGTVTPPRLAPPVLSVVVFYTVSAAWSYEPFWLRHISGRYATDLPFGELPTASSVIAPVAFIWAIAAAAILLCTPARNRKARALLWAAAVSVLVAGTYGSYSTVKEWGHTPPLSYEVQRSSIDEEERQAL
;
A
#
# COMPACT_ATOMS: atom_id res chain seq x y z
N MET A 1 -2.03 -9.48 27.36
CA MET A 1 -1.48 -8.21 27.91
C MET A 1 -2.58 -7.16 27.80
N LYS A 2 -2.71 -6.27 28.78
CA LYS A 2 -3.68 -5.15 28.72
C LYS A 2 -3.31 -4.23 27.54
N LEU A 3 -4.32 -3.68 26.85
CA LEU A 3 -4.15 -2.86 25.64
C LEU A 3 -3.20 -1.67 25.87
N GLY A 4 -3.32 -1.00 27.02
CA GLY A 4 -2.47 0.16 27.36
C GLY A 4 -0.98 -0.18 27.46
N THR A 5 -0.61 -1.35 27.97
CA THR A 5 0.80 -1.79 28.00
C THR A 5 1.31 -2.09 26.59
N ARG A 6 0.46 -2.59 25.69
CA ARG A 6 0.83 -2.86 24.29
C ARG A 6 1.11 -1.57 23.52
N LEU A 7 0.26 -0.56 23.69
CA LEU A 7 0.44 0.74 23.04
C LEU A 7 1.73 1.42 23.51
N ARG A 8 2.04 1.45 24.80
CA ARG A 8 3.25 2.13 25.29
C ARG A 8 4.58 1.52 24.80
N VAL A 9 4.59 0.21 24.52
CA VAL A 9 5.80 -0.52 24.10
C VAL A 9 5.91 -0.61 22.58
N SER A 10 4.82 -0.37 21.85
CA SER A 10 4.80 -0.43 20.38
C SER A 10 5.64 0.70 19.78
N SER A 11 6.47 0.36 18.80
CA SER A 11 7.19 1.33 17.98
C SER A 11 6.25 2.32 17.28
N ALA A 12 5.04 1.88 16.93
CA ALA A 12 4.02 2.71 16.31
C ALA A 12 3.70 3.97 17.12
N THR A 13 3.64 3.86 18.45
CA THR A 13 3.31 4.99 19.35
C THR A 13 4.41 6.04 19.38
N TRP A 14 5.66 5.61 19.22
CA TRP A 14 6.82 6.50 19.10
C TRP A 14 6.93 7.12 17.71
N ALA A 15 6.43 6.44 16.68
CA ALA A 15 6.34 6.96 15.33
C ALA A 15 5.17 7.94 15.14
N THR A 16 4.11 7.86 15.94
CA THR A 16 2.93 8.74 15.89
C THR A 16 3.26 10.23 15.85
N PRO A 17 4.10 10.81 16.75
CA PRO A 17 4.40 12.25 16.70
C PRO A 17 5.09 12.65 15.39
N LEU A 18 5.96 11.80 14.84
CA LEU A 18 6.60 12.06 13.55
C LEU A 18 5.58 12.00 12.41
N CYS A 19 4.67 11.02 12.42
CA CYS A 19 3.60 10.87 11.43
C CYS A 19 2.63 12.06 11.45
N LEU A 20 2.27 12.53 12.65
CA LEU A 20 1.47 13.73 12.85
C LEU A 20 2.20 14.97 12.36
N GLY A 21 3.49 15.11 12.68
CA GLY A 21 4.33 16.20 12.20
C GLY A 21 4.43 16.25 10.67
N LEU A 22 4.63 15.11 10.02
CA LEU A 22 4.64 15.02 8.55
C LEU A 22 3.30 15.40 7.93
N THR A 23 2.20 14.88 8.49
CA THR A 23 0.84 15.24 8.05
C THR A 23 0.60 16.74 8.19
N TYR A 24 0.93 17.30 9.35
CA TYR A 24 0.82 18.73 9.62
C TYR A 24 1.67 19.56 8.64
N LEU A 25 2.95 19.22 8.48
CA LEU A 25 3.83 19.94 7.56
C LEU A 25 3.30 19.92 6.13
N TYR A 26 2.87 18.75 5.64
CA TYR A 26 2.27 18.65 4.31
C TYR A 26 1.05 19.58 4.18
N PHE A 27 0.09 19.51 5.10
CA PHE A 27 -1.14 20.31 5.00
C PHE A 27 -0.91 21.81 5.08
N PHE A 28 -0.03 22.26 5.98
CA PHE A 28 0.17 23.69 6.21
C PHE A 28 1.23 24.32 5.30
N LYS A 29 2.10 23.54 4.66
CA LYS A 29 3.16 24.06 3.79
C LYS A 29 3.01 23.68 2.32
N SER A 30 2.59 22.46 2.01
CA SER A 30 2.67 21.90 0.66
C SER A 30 1.32 21.73 -0.02
N PHE A 31 0.27 21.40 0.74
CA PHE A 31 -1.04 21.05 0.16
C PHE A 31 -1.59 22.13 -0.78
N LYS A 32 -1.54 23.42 -0.41
CA LYS A 32 -2.00 24.51 -1.29
C LYS A 32 -1.14 24.71 -2.55
N ALA A 33 0.12 24.29 -2.52
CA ALA A 33 1.00 24.38 -3.68
C ALA A 33 0.79 23.19 -4.64
N ASP A 34 0.54 22.01 -4.07
CA ASP A 34 0.35 20.75 -4.78
C ASP A 34 -1.07 20.59 -5.32
N PHE A 35 -2.08 21.01 -4.55
CA PHE A 35 -3.48 20.95 -4.93
C PHE A 35 -3.88 22.19 -5.71
N LYS A 36 -4.07 22.02 -7.02
CA LYS A 36 -4.57 23.06 -7.93
C LYS A 36 -5.85 22.56 -8.58
N PRO A 37 -7.04 22.96 -8.09
CA PRO A 37 -8.28 22.55 -8.73
C PRO A 37 -8.33 23.15 -10.15
N PRO A 38 -8.76 22.37 -11.17
CA PRO A 38 -8.92 22.89 -12.53
C PRO A 38 -9.91 24.05 -12.54
N ALA A 39 -9.50 25.20 -13.09
CA ALA A 39 -10.34 26.39 -13.12
C ALA A 39 -11.65 26.11 -13.88
N GLY A 40 -12.78 26.44 -13.26
CA GLY A 40 -14.12 26.29 -13.86
C GLY A 40 -14.74 24.88 -13.76
N GLN A 41 -14.11 23.93 -13.06
CA GLN A 41 -14.71 22.63 -12.77
C GLN A 41 -15.44 22.63 -11.41
N PRO A 42 -16.54 21.86 -11.27
CA PRO A 42 -17.22 21.70 -9.99
C PRO A 42 -16.36 20.89 -9.00
N ALA A 43 -16.66 21.02 -7.71
CA ALA A 43 -16.01 20.23 -6.67
C ALA A 43 -16.22 18.73 -6.91
N TYR A 44 -15.14 17.96 -6.85
CA TYR A 44 -15.14 16.52 -7.18
C TYR A 44 -14.29 15.74 -6.18
N ALA A 45 -14.92 14.89 -5.37
CA ALA A 45 -14.25 14.16 -4.30
C ALA A 45 -13.11 13.25 -4.81
N PRO A 46 -13.26 12.50 -5.92
CA PRO A 46 -12.19 11.63 -6.42
C PRO A 46 -10.91 12.40 -6.79
N TYR A 47 -11.03 13.63 -7.30
CA TYR A 47 -9.88 14.50 -7.58
C TYR A 47 -9.11 14.85 -6.31
N VAL A 48 -9.83 15.37 -5.29
CA VAL A 48 -9.24 15.75 -3.99
C VAL A 48 -8.51 14.56 -3.37
N VAL A 49 -9.14 13.39 -3.38
CA VAL A 49 -8.55 12.17 -2.81
C VAL A 49 -7.35 11.68 -3.61
N SER A 50 -7.41 11.63 -4.94
CA SER A 50 -6.28 11.17 -5.76
C SER A 50 -5.04 12.06 -5.56
N SER A 51 -5.22 13.38 -5.51
CA SER A 51 -4.11 14.33 -5.37
C SER A 51 -3.40 14.21 -4.02
N VAL A 52 -4.17 14.06 -2.94
CA VAL A 52 -3.60 13.90 -1.58
C VAL A 52 -2.90 12.55 -1.46
N LEU A 53 -3.53 11.48 -1.91
CA LEU A 53 -2.96 10.14 -1.80
C LEU A 53 -1.65 10.01 -2.57
N LEU A 54 -1.51 10.72 -3.70
CA LEU A 54 -0.28 10.76 -4.50
C LEU A 54 0.97 11.05 -3.65
N SER A 55 0.85 11.94 -2.66
CA SER A 55 1.93 12.32 -1.74
C SER A 55 2.11 11.37 -0.57
N PHE A 56 1.05 10.67 -0.14
CA PHE A 56 1.06 9.81 1.05
C PHE A 56 1.26 8.31 0.77
N TYR A 57 1.10 7.84 -0.48
CA TYR A 57 1.32 6.43 -0.82
C TYR A 57 2.71 5.95 -0.37
N ALA A 58 3.78 6.61 -0.82
CA ALA A 58 5.14 6.18 -0.51
C ALA A 58 5.46 6.24 0.98
N VAL A 59 5.04 7.30 1.68
CA VAL A 59 5.29 7.48 3.12
C VAL A 59 4.53 6.42 3.93
N SER A 60 3.24 6.22 3.66
CA SER A 60 2.42 5.25 4.41
C SER A 60 2.92 3.82 4.23
N TYR A 61 3.32 3.43 3.01
CA TYR A 61 3.86 2.09 2.72
C TYR A 61 5.24 1.87 3.33
N ALA A 62 6.10 2.89 3.32
CA ALA A 62 7.40 2.85 3.96
C ALA A 62 7.27 2.69 5.48
N VAL A 63 6.40 3.49 6.11
CA VAL A 63 6.11 3.41 7.55
C VAL A 63 5.53 2.05 7.92
N ALA A 64 4.55 1.55 7.15
CA ALA A 64 3.96 0.21 7.32
C ALA A 64 5.02 -0.89 7.30
N SER A 65 5.91 -0.86 6.30
CA SER A 65 6.96 -1.87 6.11
C SER A 65 8.03 -1.79 7.21
N GLY A 66 8.54 -0.60 7.50
CA GLY A 66 9.62 -0.40 8.47
C GLY A 66 9.20 -0.71 9.90
N LEU A 67 8.05 -0.20 10.34
CA LEU A 67 7.53 -0.48 11.69
C LEU A 67 7.19 -1.96 11.88
N SER A 68 6.65 -2.61 10.85
CA SER A 68 6.36 -4.05 10.90
C SER A 68 7.65 -4.88 10.98
N ALA A 69 8.70 -4.47 10.25
CA ALA A 69 10.02 -5.09 10.37
C ALA A 69 10.62 -4.89 11.77
N TRP A 70 10.40 -3.72 12.38
CA TRP A 70 10.86 -3.44 13.74
C TRP A 70 10.17 -4.34 14.77
N GLU A 71 8.84 -4.47 14.71
CA GLU A 71 8.09 -5.34 15.62
C GLU A 71 8.49 -6.81 15.46
N ALA A 72 8.68 -7.29 14.23
CA ALA A 72 9.21 -8.62 13.97
C ALA A 72 10.62 -8.83 14.56
N GLY A 73 11.49 -7.83 14.40
CA GLY A 73 12.84 -7.81 14.97
C GLY A 73 12.84 -7.86 16.51
N ARG A 74 11.92 -7.15 17.16
CA ARG A 74 11.73 -7.17 18.62
C ARG A 74 11.30 -8.55 19.10
N ILE A 75 10.30 -9.16 18.47
CA ILE A 75 9.83 -10.50 18.79
C ILE A 75 10.95 -11.55 18.62
N LYS A 76 11.76 -11.40 17.55
CA LYS A 76 12.93 -12.24 17.30
C LYS A 76 13.99 -12.08 18.39
N ARG A 77 14.31 -10.84 18.78
CA ARG A 77 15.31 -10.54 19.82
C ARG A 77 14.90 -11.14 21.16
N ASP A 78 13.64 -11.01 21.52
CA ASP A 78 13.10 -11.47 22.79
C ASP A 78 12.85 -13.00 22.81
N GLN A 79 13.27 -13.72 21.74
CA GLN A 79 13.17 -15.18 21.58
C GLN A 79 11.76 -15.72 21.85
N VAL A 80 10.72 -14.92 21.58
CA VAL A 80 9.32 -15.27 21.88
C VAL A 80 8.92 -16.59 21.25
N TRP A 81 9.49 -16.90 20.08
CA TRP A 81 9.28 -18.14 19.35
C TRP A 81 9.87 -19.39 20.01
N ARG A 82 10.81 -19.24 20.97
CA ARG A 82 11.42 -20.32 21.75
C ARG A 82 10.74 -20.52 23.11
N LEU A 83 9.89 -19.59 23.53
CA LEU A 83 9.10 -19.72 24.75
C LEU A 83 7.98 -20.75 24.55
N SER A 84 7.56 -21.40 25.63
CA SER A 84 6.61 -22.53 25.65
C SER A 84 5.38 -22.31 24.73
N PRO A 85 4.96 -23.31 23.92
CA PRO A 85 4.04 -23.17 22.79
C PRO A 85 2.55 -23.04 23.20
N VAL A 86 2.26 -22.34 24.30
CA VAL A 86 0.88 -22.18 24.80
C VAL A 86 0.05 -21.24 23.90
N ARG A 87 0.68 -20.48 22.99
CA ARG A 87 -0.01 -19.45 22.18
C ARG A 87 0.21 -19.63 20.68
N PHE A 88 -0.87 -19.52 19.91
CA PHE A 88 -0.85 -19.50 18.44
C PHE A 88 0.06 -18.38 17.91
N ARG A 89 1.08 -18.74 17.12
CA ARG A 89 2.09 -17.81 16.59
C ARG A 89 1.48 -16.68 15.76
N HIS A 90 0.45 -16.98 14.98
CA HIS A 90 -0.28 -16.00 14.16
C HIS A 90 -1.00 -14.96 15.01
N ARG A 91 -1.52 -15.33 16.19
CA ARG A 91 -2.17 -14.37 17.09
C ARG A 91 -1.17 -13.35 17.63
N ILE A 92 0.05 -13.79 17.97
CA ILE A 92 1.11 -12.89 18.44
C ILE A 92 1.51 -11.91 17.33
N ALA A 93 1.70 -12.41 16.11
CA ALA A 93 2.01 -11.56 14.96
C ALA A 93 0.90 -10.53 14.71
N LEU A 94 -0.36 -10.97 14.65
CA LEU A 94 -1.52 -10.09 14.46
C LEU A 94 -1.61 -9.02 15.55
N GLU A 95 -1.50 -9.42 16.82
CA GLU A 95 -1.55 -8.48 17.95
C GLU A 95 -0.40 -7.47 17.92
N SER A 96 0.77 -7.84 17.41
CA SER A 96 1.90 -6.92 17.25
C SER A 96 1.76 -5.95 16.08
N LEU A 97 1.05 -6.36 15.01
CA LEU A 97 0.87 -5.57 13.80
C LEU A 97 -0.29 -4.57 13.89
N LEU A 98 -1.31 -4.84 14.71
CA LEU A 98 -2.45 -3.94 14.90
C LEU A 98 -2.08 -2.45 15.10
N PRO A 99 -1.17 -2.08 16.01
CA PRO A 99 -0.81 -0.67 16.19
C PRO A 99 -0.07 -0.09 14.97
N VAL A 100 0.70 -0.91 14.25
CA VAL A 100 1.39 -0.48 13.02
C VAL A 100 0.40 -0.21 11.89
N VAL A 101 -0.56 -1.12 11.70
CA VAL A 101 -1.67 -0.96 10.75
C VAL A 101 -2.45 0.31 11.06
N ALA A 102 -2.76 0.55 12.34
CA ALA A 102 -3.48 1.76 12.75
C ALA A 102 -2.74 3.04 12.37
N VAL A 103 -1.41 3.09 12.57
CA VAL A 103 -0.59 4.27 12.18
C VAL A 103 -0.52 4.41 10.65
N ALA A 104 -0.33 3.32 9.92
CA ALA A 104 -0.31 3.35 8.45
C ALA A 104 -1.65 3.82 7.87
N TRP A 105 -2.76 3.34 8.40
CA TRP A 105 -4.10 3.77 8.00
C TRP A 105 -4.38 5.21 8.41
N PHE A 106 -3.91 5.65 9.57
CA PHE A 106 -4.02 7.04 9.99
C PHE A 106 -3.29 7.98 9.02
N LEU A 107 -2.10 7.60 8.54
CA LEU A 107 -1.35 8.34 7.51
C LEU A 107 -2.05 8.42 6.14
N ILE A 108 -3.09 7.63 5.92
CA ILE A 108 -3.90 7.65 4.70
C ILE A 108 -5.19 8.45 4.97
N LEU A 109 -5.92 8.08 6.02
CA LEU A 109 -7.24 8.60 6.33
C LEU A 109 -7.21 10.04 6.84
N ALA A 110 -6.23 10.41 7.67
CA ALA A 110 -6.18 11.75 8.24
C ALA A 110 -5.93 12.82 7.15
N PRO A 111 -4.94 12.66 6.24
CA PRO A 111 -4.81 13.54 5.10
C PRO A 111 -6.08 13.64 4.23
N VAL A 112 -6.65 12.51 3.85
CA VAL A 112 -7.85 12.49 3.00
C VAL A 112 -9.01 13.23 3.67
N GLY A 113 -9.25 12.97 4.96
CA GLY A 113 -10.30 13.64 5.72
C GLY A 113 -10.06 15.15 5.87
N MET A 114 -8.82 15.56 6.12
CA MET A 114 -8.45 16.97 6.21
C MET A 114 -8.64 17.70 4.87
N ALA A 115 -8.26 17.08 3.76
CA ALA A 115 -8.41 17.67 2.43
C ALA A 115 -9.88 17.81 2.03
N LEU A 116 -10.69 16.75 2.21
CA LEU A 116 -12.12 16.80 1.95
C LEU A 116 -12.83 17.87 2.80
N ALA A 117 -12.43 18.01 4.07
CA ALA A 117 -12.97 19.05 4.95
C ALA A 117 -12.56 20.46 4.53
N GLN A 118 -11.31 20.67 4.09
CA GLN A 118 -10.82 21.97 3.61
C GLN A 118 -11.50 22.40 2.31
N GLU A 119 -11.71 21.46 1.40
CA GLU A 119 -12.38 21.69 0.11
C GLU A 119 -13.91 21.62 0.21
N GLY A 120 -14.47 21.46 1.42
CA GLY A 120 -15.92 21.40 1.64
C GLY A 120 -16.64 20.30 0.85
N THR A 121 -15.93 19.22 0.50
CA THR A 121 -16.41 18.19 -0.41
C THR A 121 -16.74 16.91 0.36
N ALA A 122 -17.96 16.40 0.21
CA ALA A 122 -18.36 15.15 0.85
C ALA A 122 -17.71 13.93 0.15
N PRO A 123 -17.27 12.90 0.90
CA PRO A 123 -16.78 11.66 0.29
C PRO A 123 -17.92 10.93 -0.43
N ASP A 124 -17.60 10.34 -1.58
CA ASP A 124 -18.50 9.49 -2.37
C ASP A 124 -17.90 8.08 -2.54
N ALA A 125 -18.68 7.15 -3.11
CA ALA A 125 -18.21 5.78 -3.29
C ALA A 125 -16.97 5.69 -4.22
N GLY A 126 -16.90 6.55 -5.25
CA GLY A 126 -15.80 6.54 -6.22
C GLY A 126 -14.46 6.99 -5.63
N SER A 127 -14.48 8.03 -4.80
CA SER A 127 -13.30 8.55 -4.10
C SER A 127 -12.76 7.56 -3.07
N MET A 128 -13.61 6.75 -2.46
CA MET A 128 -13.19 5.76 -1.47
C MET A 128 -12.48 4.53 -2.09
N ILE A 129 -12.57 4.31 -3.41
CA ILE A 129 -11.88 3.19 -4.08
C ILE A 129 -10.37 3.30 -3.93
N LEU A 130 -9.80 4.48 -4.17
CA LEU A 130 -8.36 4.71 -4.03
C LEU A 130 -7.91 4.67 -2.56
N VAL A 131 -8.75 5.14 -1.64
CA VAL A 131 -8.50 5.00 -0.20
C VAL A 131 -8.44 3.52 0.17
N LEU A 132 -9.43 2.72 -0.26
CA LEU A 132 -9.47 1.28 0.00
C LEU A 132 -8.24 0.58 -0.59
N MET A 133 -7.86 0.91 -1.83
CA MET A 133 -6.64 0.42 -2.45
C MET A 133 -5.42 0.72 -1.58
N ALA A 134 -5.27 1.97 -1.12
CA ALA A 134 -4.17 2.40 -0.27
C ALA A 134 -4.11 1.59 1.03
N LEU A 135 -5.26 1.44 1.71
CA LEU A 135 -5.38 0.69 2.96
C LEU A 135 -5.01 -0.78 2.76
N VAL A 136 -5.51 -1.41 1.70
CA VAL A 136 -5.26 -2.83 1.38
C VAL A 136 -3.79 -3.06 1.03
N ILE A 137 -3.16 -2.18 0.26
CA ILE A 137 -1.74 -2.28 -0.08
C ILE A 137 -0.87 -2.05 1.16
N SER A 138 -1.23 -1.11 2.04
CA SER A 138 -0.49 -0.87 3.28
C SER A 138 -0.47 -2.11 4.19
N LEU A 139 -1.53 -2.93 4.19
CA LEU A 139 -1.55 -4.21 4.89
C LEU A 139 -0.53 -5.20 4.32
N ALA A 140 -0.44 -5.29 2.98
CA ALA A 140 0.55 -6.13 2.32
C ALA A 140 1.99 -5.68 2.68
N HIS A 141 2.25 -4.37 2.73
CA HIS A 141 3.52 -3.82 3.20
C HIS A 141 3.82 -4.16 4.67
N CYS A 142 2.82 -4.15 5.55
CA CYS A 142 2.97 -4.64 6.93
C CYS A 142 3.41 -6.11 6.96
N VAL A 143 2.76 -6.96 6.15
CA VAL A 143 3.09 -8.39 6.04
C VAL A 143 4.52 -8.60 5.53
N ILE A 144 4.89 -7.91 4.44
CA ILE A 144 6.23 -7.99 3.85
C ILE A 144 7.27 -7.55 4.87
N GLY A 145 7.05 -6.40 5.52
CA GLY A 145 7.94 -5.88 6.55
C GLY A 145 8.12 -6.84 7.72
N PHE A 146 7.02 -7.40 8.23
CA PHE A 146 7.09 -8.41 9.29
C PHE A 146 7.91 -9.62 8.87
N CYS A 147 7.66 -10.18 7.69
CA CYS A 147 8.39 -11.34 7.16
C CYS A 147 9.90 -11.04 7.04
N VAL A 148 10.26 -9.92 6.41
CA VAL A 148 11.66 -9.48 6.27
C VAL A 148 12.32 -9.32 7.63
N GLY A 149 11.65 -8.68 8.60
CA GLY A 149 12.17 -8.49 9.96
C GLY A 149 12.38 -9.79 10.75
N THR A 150 11.68 -10.88 10.41
CA THR A 150 11.95 -12.19 11.02
C THR A 150 13.25 -12.83 10.53
N VAL A 151 13.65 -12.58 9.28
CA VAL A 151 14.84 -13.22 8.67
C VAL A 151 16.09 -12.36 8.75
N THR A 152 15.96 -11.03 8.67
CA THR A 152 17.08 -10.08 8.65
C THR A 152 17.56 -9.65 10.07
N PRO A 153 18.69 -8.93 10.18
CA PRO A 153 19.14 -8.32 11.43
C PRO A 153 18.16 -7.22 11.92
N PRO A 154 17.66 -7.28 13.17
CA PRO A 154 16.61 -6.39 13.68
C PRO A 154 16.93 -4.89 13.62
N ARG A 155 18.21 -4.52 13.67
CA ARG A 155 18.64 -3.11 13.71
C ARG A 155 18.71 -2.47 12.32
N LEU A 156 18.90 -3.27 11.27
CA LEU A 156 19.09 -2.77 9.91
C LEU A 156 17.82 -2.87 9.07
N ALA A 157 17.00 -3.91 9.31
CA ALA A 157 15.82 -4.16 8.50
C ALA A 157 14.84 -2.98 8.45
N PRO A 158 14.49 -2.33 9.59
CA PRO A 158 13.49 -1.26 9.59
C PRO A 158 13.89 -0.04 8.75
N PRO A 159 15.06 0.61 8.96
CA PRO A 159 15.42 1.78 8.17
C PRO A 159 15.67 1.44 6.69
N VAL A 160 16.34 0.32 6.41
CA VAL A 160 16.61 -0.10 5.02
C VAL A 160 15.31 -0.33 4.27
N LEU A 161 14.37 -1.06 4.88
CA LEU A 161 13.10 -1.36 4.23
C LEU A 161 12.24 -0.10 4.04
N SER A 162 12.20 0.81 5.02
CA SER A 162 11.52 2.09 4.87
C SER A 162 12.07 2.89 3.69
N VAL A 163 13.40 3.02 3.58
CA VAL A 163 14.05 3.78 2.50
C VAL A 163 13.81 3.13 1.14
N VAL A 164 13.96 1.80 1.05
CA VAL A 164 13.73 1.06 -0.21
C VAL A 164 12.28 1.20 -0.65
N VAL A 165 11.31 1.01 0.24
CA VAL A 165 9.88 1.14 -0.11
C VAL A 165 9.54 2.59 -0.45
N PHE A 166 10.01 3.55 0.34
CA PHE A 166 9.78 4.97 0.05
C PHE A 166 10.32 5.34 -1.33
N TYR A 167 11.56 4.97 -1.64
CA TYR A 167 12.18 5.32 -2.91
C TYR A 167 11.50 4.60 -4.09
N THR A 168 11.21 3.31 -3.95
CA THR A 168 10.57 2.54 -5.04
C THR A 168 9.18 3.05 -5.40
N VAL A 169 8.37 3.39 -4.39
CA VAL A 169 7.02 3.92 -4.60
C VAL A 169 7.07 5.40 -5.02
N SER A 170 8.00 6.19 -4.47
CA SER A 170 8.15 7.60 -4.83
C SER A 170 8.69 7.77 -6.24
N ALA A 171 9.63 6.93 -6.68
CA ALA A 171 10.23 6.97 -8.01
C ALA A 171 9.36 6.31 -9.08
N ALA A 172 8.19 5.75 -8.73
CA ALA A 172 7.33 5.08 -9.69
C ALA A 172 6.92 5.97 -10.89
N TRP A 173 6.85 7.30 -10.71
CA TRP A 173 6.54 8.21 -11.81
C TRP A 173 7.61 8.23 -12.91
N SER A 174 8.86 7.92 -12.58
CA SER A 174 10.01 7.95 -13.50
C SER A 174 10.39 6.57 -14.04
N TYR A 175 9.58 5.54 -13.80
CA TYR A 175 9.88 4.19 -14.29
C TYR A 175 9.55 4.03 -15.77
N GLU A 176 10.56 3.60 -16.52
CA GLU A 176 10.42 3.02 -17.85
C GLU A 176 10.92 1.57 -17.79
N PRO A 177 10.16 0.60 -18.31
CA PRO A 177 8.85 0.72 -18.99
C PRO A 177 7.65 1.03 -18.06
N PHE A 178 6.59 1.66 -18.60
CA PHE A 178 5.45 2.20 -17.83
C PHE A 178 4.67 1.17 -17.00
N TRP A 179 4.70 -0.11 -17.35
CA TRP A 179 4.01 -1.14 -16.55
C TRP A 179 4.49 -1.16 -15.09
N LEU A 180 5.77 -0.84 -14.84
CA LEU A 180 6.35 -0.76 -13.48
C LEU A 180 5.72 0.35 -12.65
N ARG A 181 5.37 1.48 -13.29
CA ARG A 181 4.67 2.58 -12.64
C ARG A 181 3.30 2.15 -12.12
N HIS A 182 2.55 1.42 -12.95
CA HIS A 182 1.17 1.02 -12.66
C HIS A 182 1.04 -0.06 -11.58
N ILE A 183 2.04 -0.93 -11.41
CA ILE A 183 2.00 -1.99 -10.39
C ILE A 183 2.61 -1.56 -9.03
N SER A 184 3.24 -0.39 -8.96
CA SER A 184 3.96 0.09 -7.77
C SER A 184 3.08 0.37 -6.55
N GLY A 185 1.75 0.31 -6.71
CA GLY A 185 0.78 0.63 -5.66
C GLY A 185 0.46 2.12 -5.55
N ARG A 186 1.11 2.97 -6.35
CA ARG A 186 0.80 4.40 -6.47
C ARG A 186 -0.14 4.61 -7.66
N TYR A 187 -1.31 5.21 -7.42
CA TYR A 187 -2.16 5.66 -8.52
C TYR A 187 -1.53 6.88 -9.19
N ALA A 188 -1.22 6.77 -10.47
CA ALA A 188 -0.25 7.62 -11.17
C ALA A 188 -0.81 8.93 -11.74
N THR A 189 -2.10 9.21 -11.54
CA THR A 189 -2.82 10.33 -12.16
C THR A 189 -3.90 10.86 -11.22
N ASP A 190 -4.23 12.14 -11.35
CA ASP A 190 -5.41 12.71 -10.72
C ASP A 190 -6.67 12.28 -11.47
N LEU A 191 -7.79 12.16 -10.76
CA LEU A 191 -9.08 11.81 -11.37
C LEU A 191 -9.85 13.10 -11.71
N PRO A 192 -9.84 13.58 -12.97
CA PRO A 192 -10.59 14.78 -13.33
C PRO A 192 -12.10 14.52 -13.22
N PHE A 193 -12.89 15.60 -13.30
CA PHE A 193 -14.33 15.50 -13.16
C PHE A 193 -14.97 14.46 -14.08
N GLY A 194 -15.77 13.55 -13.51
CA GLY A 194 -16.44 12.47 -14.24
C GLY A 194 -15.61 11.20 -14.45
N GLU A 195 -14.32 11.20 -14.09
CA GLU A 195 -13.47 10.02 -14.18
C GLU A 195 -13.41 9.24 -12.87
N LEU A 196 -13.40 7.92 -13.00
CA LEU A 196 -13.22 6.97 -11.91
C LEU A 196 -12.14 5.95 -12.26
N PRO A 197 -11.47 5.38 -11.25
CA PRO A 197 -10.49 4.32 -11.48
C PRO A 197 -11.22 3.07 -11.99
N THR A 198 -10.69 2.49 -13.07
CA THR A 198 -11.18 1.20 -13.58
C THR A 198 -10.83 0.06 -12.64
N ALA A 199 -11.61 -1.01 -12.63
CA ALA A 199 -11.33 -2.16 -11.74
C ALA A 199 -9.93 -2.75 -11.97
N SER A 200 -9.48 -2.83 -13.22
CA SER A 200 -8.14 -3.30 -13.57
C SER A 200 -7.03 -2.41 -13.00
N SER A 201 -7.20 -1.08 -13.06
CA SER A 201 -6.26 -0.08 -12.51
C SER A 201 -6.03 -0.21 -11.00
N VAL A 202 -7.01 -0.74 -10.27
CA VAL A 202 -6.94 -0.95 -8.81
C VAL A 202 -6.48 -2.37 -8.48
N ILE A 203 -7.01 -3.38 -9.18
CA ILE A 203 -6.74 -4.79 -8.89
C ILE A 203 -5.29 -5.17 -9.25
N ALA A 204 -4.74 -4.66 -10.35
CA ALA A 204 -3.41 -5.02 -10.80
C ALA A 204 -2.30 -4.72 -9.77
N PRO A 205 -2.17 -3.49 -9.22
CA PRO A 205 -1.18 -3.20 -8.18
C PRO A 205 -1.46 -3.97 -6.87
N VAL A 206 -2.74 -4.11 -6.49
CA VAL A 206 -3.12 -4.88 -5.29
C VAL A 206 -2.67 -6.33 -5.41
N ALA A 207 -2.98 -6.99 -6.53
CA ALA A 207 -2.62 -8.38 -6.78
C ALA A 207 -1.10 -8.57 -6.79
N PHE A 208 -0.34 -7.64 -7.38
CA PHE A 208 1.11 -7.69 -7.43
C PHE A 208 1.72 -7.69 -6.01
N ILE A 209 1.36 -6.69 -5.20
CA ILE A 209 1.96 -6.52 -3.86
C ILE A 209 1.49 -7.64 -2.91
N TRP A 210 0.23 -8.09 -3.02
CA TRP A 210 -0.26 -9.22 -2.24
C TRP A 210 0.37 -10.55 -2.65
N ALA A 211 0.74 -10.75 -3.92
CA ALA A 211 1.50 -11.92 -4.33
C ALA A 211 2.88 -11.95 -3.67
N ILE A 212 3.56 -10.80 -3.56
CA ILE A 212 4.82 -10.67 -2.82
C ILE A 212 4.60 -10.98 -1.33
N ALA A 213 3.56 -10.42 -0.73
CA ALA A 213 3.23 -10.66 0.68
C ALA A 213 2.92 -12.15 0.97
N ALA A 214 2.12 -12.80 0.11
CA ALA A 214 1.79 -14.22 0.22
C ALA A 214 3.03 -15.11 0.06
N ALA A 215 3.88 -14.82 -0.93
CA ALA A 215 5.16 -15.52 -1.11
C ALA A 215 6.05 -15.34 0.13
N ALA A 216 6.14 -14.14 0.69
CA ALA A 216 6.92 -13.87 1.90
C ALA A 216 6.42 -14.68 3.11
N ILE A 217 5.10 -14.78 3.30
CA ILE A 217 4.49 -15.62 4.34
C ILE A 217 4.89 -17.09 4.14
N LEU A 218 4.76 -17.62 2.93
CA LEU A 218 5.08 -19.01 2.62
C LEU A 218 6.57 -19.33 2.88
N LEU A 219 7.47 -18.41 2.52
CA LEU A 219 8.90 -18.54 2.78
C LEU A 219 9.23 -18.50 4.29
N CYS A 220 8.56 -17.63 5.05
CA CYS A 220 8.77 -17.48 6.48
C CYS A 220 8.06 -18.56 7.32
N THR A 221 7.16 -19.35 6.73
CA THR A 221 6.43 -20.41 7.43
C THR A 221 7.40 -21.52 7.86
N PRO A 222 7.39 -21.94 9.15
CA PRO A 222 8.25 -23.02 9.63
C PRO A 222 7.83 -24.36 9.02
N ALA A 223 8.77 -25.08 8.43
CA ALA A 223 8.54 -26.38 7.82
C ALA A 223 8.93 -27.53 8.76
N ARG A 224 8.10 -28.58 8.84
CA ARG A 224 8.36 -29.77 9.68
C ARG A 224 9.47 -30.67 9.13
N ASN A 225 9.59 -30.76 7.81
CA ASN A 225 10.58 -31.60 7.14
C ASN A 225 11.06 -30.94 5.82
N ARG A 226 12.13 -31.50 5.23
CA ARG A 226 12.74 -30.97 3.98
C ARG A 226 11.77 -30.98 2.79
N LYS A 227 10.90 -31.99 2.68
CA LYS A 227 9.89 -32.10 1.61
C LYS A 227 8.84 -30.99 1.72
N ALA A 228 8.29 -30.75 2.91
CA ALA A 228 7.36 -29.66 3.17
C ALA A 228 8.02 -28.30 2.93
N ARG A 229 9.31 -28.16 3.26
CA ARG A 229 10.07 -26.94 2.92
C ARG A 229 10.11 -26.74 1.40
N ALA A 230 10.50 -27.76 0.63
CA ALA A 230 10.54 -27.67 -0.83
C ALA A 230 9.16 -27.32 -1.43
N LEU A 231 8.08 -27.91 -0.90
CA LEU A 231 6.71 -27.58 -1.32
C LEU A 231 6.35 -26.12 -1.05
N LEU A 232 6.68 -25.58 0.13
CA LEU A 232 6.44 -24.17 0.47
C LEU A 232 7.23 -23.22 -0.45
N TRP A 233 8.47 -23.57 -0.79
CA TRP A 233 9.27 -22.79 -1.76
C TRP A 233 8.64 -22.81 -3.15
N ALA A 234 8.26 -24.00 -3.64
CA ALA A 234 7.61 -24.13 -4.93
C ALA A 234 6.29 -23.34 -4.98
N ALA A 235 5.48 -23.41 -3.91
CA ALA A 235 4.25 -22.64 -3.79
C ALA A 235 4.52 -21.13 -3.75
N ALA A 236 5.54 -20.68 -2.99
CA ALA A 236 5.90 -19.27 -2.90
C ALA A 236 6.32 -18.71 -4.27
N VAL A 237 7.17 -19.44 -5.00
CA VAL A 237 7.60 -19.05 -6.35
C VAL A 237 6.41 -19.05 -7.30
N SER A 238 5.54 -20.06 -7.24
CA SER A 238 4.36 -20.16 -8.09
C SER A 238 3.40 -18.99 -7.89
N VAL A 239 3.11 -18.63 -6.63
CA VAL A 239 2.25 -17.49 -6.29
C VAL A 239 2.88 -16.18 -6.75
N LEU A 240 4.18 -16.00 -6.53
CA LEU A 240 4.89 -14.79 -6.94
C LEU A 240 4.88 -14.62 -8.47
N VAL A 241 5.17 -15.69 -9.22
CA VAL A 241 5.17 -15.69 -10.68
C VAL A 241 3.77 -15.45 -11.21
N ALA A 242 2.76 -16.18 -10.71
CA ALA A 242 1.38 -16.04 -11.14
C ALA A 242 0.83 -14.62 -10.89
N GLY A 243 1.07 -14.06 -9.70
CA GLY A 243 0.63 -12.71 -9.36
C GLY A 243 1.37 -11.64 -10.16
N THR A 244 2.70 -11.76 -10.30
CA THR A 244 3.49 -10.80 -11.09
C THR A 244 3.10 -10.83 -12.56
N TYR A 245 2.99 -12.03 -13.14
CA TYR A 245 2.61 -12.18 -14.54
C TYR A 245 1.15 -11.75 -14.78
N GLY A 246 0.23 -12.08 -13.87
CA GLY A 246 -1.17 -11.64 -13.95
C GLY A 246 -1.28 -10.13 -13.96
N SER A 247 -0.65 -9.45 -12.99
CA SER A 247 -0.60 -7.99 -12.95
C SER A 247 0.07 -7.40 -14.19
N TYR A 248 1.23 -7.93 -14.59
CA TYR A 248 1.94 -7.51 -15.80
C TYR A 248 1.06 -7.62 -17.05
N SER A 249 0.41 -8.77 -17.25
CA SER A 249 -0.45 -9.00 -18.42
C SER A 249 -1.60 -8.00 -18.52
N THR A 250 -2.08 -7.50 -17.38
CA THR A 250 -3.14 -6.50 -17.29
C THR A 250 -2.63 -5.10 -17.65
N VAL A 251 -1.38 -4.77 -17.31
CA VAL A 251 -0.85 -3.40 -17.41
C VAL A 251 0.16 -3.18 -18.55
N LYS A 252 0.61 -4.24 -19.22
CA LYS A 252 1.70 -4.18 -20.22
C LYS A 252 1.39 -3.25 -21.40
N GLU A 253 0.11 -3.06 -21.72
CA GLU A 253 -0.37 -2.25 -22.85
C GLU A 253 -0.74 -0.83 -22.43
N TRP A 254 -0.67 -0.52 -21.13
CA TRP A 254 -1.04 0.81 -20.64
C TRP A 254 0.04 1.83 -21.00
N GLY A 255 -0.42 3.00 -21.42
CA GLY A 255 0.43 4.16 -21.67
C GLY A 255 0.87 4.83 -20.38
N HIS A 256 1.12 6.14 -20.48
CA HIS A 256 1.57 6.96 -19.35
C HIS A 256 0.52 7.05 -18.22
N THR A 257 -0.77 7.07 -18.56
CA THR A 257 -1.89 7.07 -17.62
C THR A 257 -2.58 5.70 -17.59
N PRO A 258 -3.07 5.25 -16.41
CA PRO A 258 -3.91 4.07 -16.33
C PRO A 258 -5.27 4.34 -17.01
N PRO A 259 -5.97 3.32 -17.51
CA PRO A 259 -7.27 3.49 -18.15
C PRO A 259 -8.30 4.01 -17.15
N LEU A 260 -9.00 5.08 -17.54
CA LEU A 260 -10.08 5.71 -16.76
C LEU A 260 -11.46 5.30 -17.29
N SER A 261 -12.50 5.41 -16.46
CA SER A 261 -13.84 4.91 -16.78
C SER A 261 -14.45 5.50 -18.05
N TYR A 262 -14.26 6.80 -18.29
CA TYR A 262 -14.85 7.46 -19.47
C TYR A 262 -14.02 7.22 -20.74
N GLU A 263 -12.68 7.09 -20.63
CA GLU A 263 -11.84 6.67 -21.77
C GLU A 263 -12.22 5.28 -22.29
N VAL A 264 -12.48 4.33 -21.39
CA VAL A 264 -12.94 2.97 -21.75
C VAL A 264 -14.33 3.00 -22.40
N GLN A 265 -15.22 3.87 -21.92
CA GLN A 265 -16.56 4.01 -22.50
C GLN A 265 -16.52 4.67 -23.89
N ARG A 266 -15.63 5.64 -24.11
CA ARG A 266 -15.45 6.25 -25.42
C ARG A 266 -14.91 5.25 -26.44
N SER A 267 -13.90 4.46 -26.08
CA SER A 267 -13.34 3.47 -27.01
C SER A 267 -14.36 2.40 -27.41
N SER A 268 -15.26 1.98 -26.51
CA SER A 268 -16.34 1.05 -26.88
C SER A 268 -17.35 1.64 -27.86
N ILE A 269 -17.67 2.94 -27.71
CA ILE A 269 -18.59 3.64 -28.63
C ILE A 269 -17.95 3.77 -30.02
N ASP A 270 -16.69 4.17 -30.09
CA ASP A 270 -15.96 4.32 -31.36
C ASP A 270 -15.80 2.97 -32.11
N GLU A 271 -15.68 1.85 -31.38
CA GLU A 271 -15.61 0.50 -31.94
C GLU A 271 -16.97 0.05 -32.50
N GLU A 272 -18.08 0.32 -31.81
CA GLU A 272 -19.44 0.05 -32.29
C GLU A 272 -19.76 0.87 -33.55
N GLU A 273 -19.39 2.16 -33.58
CA GLU A 273 -19.59 3.00 -34.76
C GLU A 273 -18.76 2.51 -35.96
N ARG A 274 -17.54 2.00 -35.74
CA ARG A 274 -16.71 1.40 -36.81
C ARG A 274 -17.28 0.09 -37.34
N GLN A 275 -17.98 -0.69 -36.52
CA GLN A 275 -18.62 -1.94 -36.96
C GLN A 275 -19.95 -1.69 -37.67
N ALA A 276 -20.55 -0.51 -37.50
CA ALA A 276 -21.79 -0.10 -38.14
C ALA A 276 -21.60 0.52 -39.55
N LEU A 277 -20.36 0.77 -39.97
CA LEU A 277 -19.96 1.31 -41.28
C LEU A 277 -19.36 0.21 -42.18
#